data_AF-A0A0F5HRD7-F1
#
_entry.id   AF-A0A0F5HRD7-F1
#
_cell.length_a   1.000
_cell.length_b   1.000
_cell.length_c   1.000
_cell.angle_alpha   90.00
_cell.angle_beta   90.00
_cell.angle_gamma   90.00
#
_symmetry.space_group_name_H-M   'P 1'
#
loop_
_entity.id
_entity.type
_entity.pdbx_description
1 polymer ?
#
loop_
_entity_poly.entity_id
_entity_poly.type
_entity_poly.pdbx_seq_one_letter_code
_entity_poly.pdbx_strand_id
1 'polypeptide(L)'
;MSNARQTDVLTKSGETTKVSTHKFLIHHKGDHVGVATSPIEKGERVVGIYMDDNTEIEVVSRGEIPLGHKISLVNLEEGAPVLKYGVKVGVTTEAWEVGDYVHTHNIKTARW
;
A
#
# COMPACT_ATOMS: atom_id res chain seq x y z
N MET A 1 4.52 -18.11 16.31
CA MET A 1 3.05 -17.94 16.42
C MET A 1 2.79 -16.47 16.76
N SER A 2 2.55 -15.62 15.75
CA SER A 2 2.25 -14.20 15.96
C SER A 2 0.77 -14.01 15.70
N ASN A 3 0.03 -13.64 16.74
CA ASN A 3 -1.41 -13.42 16.69
C ASN A 3 -1.62 -11.99 16.22
N ALA A 4 -1.98 -11.80 14.95
CA ALA A 4 -2.43 -10.51 14.44
C ALA A 4 -3.69 -10.12 15.24
N ARG A 5 -3.56 -9.13 16.13
CA ARG A 5 -4.68 -8.67 16.95
C ARG A 5 -5.65 -7.92 16.04
N GLN A 6 -6.71 -8.61 15.63
CA GLN A 6 -7.89 -7.98 15.03
C GLN A 6 -8.58 -7.13 16.09
N THR A 7 -8.97 -5.91 15.71
CA THR A 7 -9.69 -4.97 16.57
C THR A 7 -11.18 -5.07 16.27
N ASP A 8 -11.95 -5.62 17.21
CA ASP A 8 -13.41 -5.65 17.13
C ASP A 8 -13.99 -4.27 17.50
N VAL A 9 -14.92 -3.74 16.68
CA VAL A 9 -15.66 -2.53 16.99
C VAL A 9 -17.11 -2.87 17.28
N LEU A 10 -17.59 -2.48 18.46
CA LEU A 10 -18.98 -2.61 18.88
C LEU A 10 -19.84 -1.57 18.17
N THR A 11 -20.84 -2.01 17.40
CA THR A 11 -21.81 -1.10 16.77
C THR A 11 -23.04 -0.92 17.67
N LYS A 12 -23.80 0.17 17.45
CA LYS A 12 -24.99 0.53 18.26
C LYS A 12 -26.11 -0.54 18.26
N SER A 13 -26.05 -1.55 17.37
CA SER A 13 -26.99 -2.67 17.30
C SER A 13 -26.53 -3.95 18.03
N GLY A 14 -25.36 -3.94 18.68
CA GLY A 14 -24.83 -5.13 19.35
C GLY A 14 -24.18 -6.16 18.42
N GLU A 15 -24.11 -5.89 17.11
CA GLU A 15 -23.28 -6.64 16.18
C GLU A 15 -21.83 -6.14 16.25
N THR A 16 -20.91 -7.05 16.54
CA THR A 16 -19.47 -6.84 16.34
C THR A 16 -19.16 -6.84 14.85
N THR A 17 -18.83 -5.67 14.31
CA THR A 17 -18.28 -5.58 12.96
C THR A 17 -16.77 -5.70 13.06
N LYS A 18 -16.22 -6.71 12.38
CA LYS A 18 -14.78 -6.81 12.15
C LYS A 18 -14.33 -5.62 11.33
N VAL A 19 -13.59 -4.70 11.92
CA VAL A 19 -12.97 -3.61 11.18
C VAL A 19 -11.66 -4.14 10.60
N SER A 20 -11.50 -3.98 9.30
CA SER A 20 -10.30 -4.39 8.58
C SER A 20 -9.08 -3.68 9.15
N THR A 21 -8.06 -4.44 9.54
CA THR A 21 -6.76 -3.94 10.02
C THR A 21 -5.83 -3.52 8.87
N HIS A 22 -6.28 -3.66 7.62
CA HIS A 22 -5.50 -3.35 6.43
C HIS A 22 -5.41 -1.84 6.21
N LYS A 23 -4.18 -1.31 6.23
CA LYS A 23 -3.92 0.12 6.01
C LYS A 23 -3.64 0.48 4.55
N PHE A 24 -3.54 -0.50 3.66
CA PHE A 24 -3.46 -0.25 2.22
C PHE A 24 -4.04 -1.40 1.39
N LEU A 25 -4.48 -1.10 0.17
CA LEU A 25 -5.01 -2.06 -0.81
C LEU A 25 -4.09 -2.18 -2.02
N ILE A 26 -3.97 -3.38 -2.55
CA ILE A 26 -3.18 -3.69 -3.74
C ILE A 26 -4.13 -4.26 -4.78
N HIS A 27 -4.19 -3.65 -5.97
CA HIS A 27 -5.23 -4.02 -6.94
C HIS A 27 -4.94 -5.39 -7.54
N HIS A 28 -3.71 -5.58 -8.05
CA HIS A 28 -3.32 -6.87 -8.61
C HIS A 28 -1.99 -7.41 -8.08
N LYS A 29 -1.84 -8.73 -8.11
CA LYS A 29 -0.50 -9.34 -7.96
C LYS A 29 0.45 -8.81 -9.04
N GLY A 30 1.65 -8.43 -8.61
CA GLY A 30 2.65 -7.80 -9.46
C GLY A 30 2.53 -6.28 -9.57
N ASP A 31 1.50 -5.64 -9.00
CA ASP A 31 1.51 -4.19 -8.83
C ASP A 31 2.69 -3.76 -7.94
N HIS A 32 3.34 -2.67 -8.31
CA HIS A 32 4.50 -2.15 -7.59
C HIS A 32 4.12 -1.28 -6.38
N VAL A 33 2.83 -0.99 -6.22
CA VAL A 33 2.33 -0.01 -5.25
C VAL A 33 1.03 -0.46 -4.58
N GLY A 34 0.90 -0.19 -3.29
CA GLY A 34 -0.35 -0.24 -2.54
C GLY A 34 -0.93 1.15 -2.34
N VAL A 35 -2.26 1.29 -2.22
CA VAL A 35 -2.95 2.57 -1.93
C VAL A 35 -3.40 2.58 -0.48
N ALA A 36 -2.95 3.57 0.29
CA ALA A 36 -3.29 3.72 1.70
C ALA A 36 -4.79 3.98 1.90
N THR A 37 -5.41 3.24 2.83
CA THR A 37 -6.82 3.36 3.25
C THR A 37 -6.99 4.15 4.55
N SER A 38 -5.88 4.49 5.18
CA SER A 38 -5.76 5.40 6.33
C SER A 38 -4.36 6.02 6.32
N PRO A 39 -4.10 7.11 7.07
CA PRO A 39 -2.74 7.62 7.23
C PRO A 39 -1.79 6.55 7.80
N ILE A 40 -0.59 6.49 7.25
CA ILE A 40 0.50 5.61 7.69
C ILE A 40 1.67 6.47 8.17
N GLU A 41 2.16 6.19 9.37
CA GLU A 41 3.28 6.92 9.95
C GLU A 41 4.64 6.37 9.47
N LYS A 42 5.68 7.21 9.51
CA LYS A 42 7.04 6.75 9.22
C LYS A 42 7.49 5.71 10.25
N GLY A 43 8.01 4.58 9.77
CA GLY A 43 8.43 3.45 10.60
C GLY A 43 7.28 2.55 11.04
N GLU A 44 6.03 2.88 10.69
CA GLU A 44 4.88 2.05 11.03
C GLU A 44 4.92 0.74 10.23
N ARG A 45 4.73 -0.38 10.95
CA ARG A 45 4.54 -1.70 10.37
C ARG A 45 3.07 -1.88 10.04
N VAL A 46 2.75 -1.97 8.77
CA VAL A 46 1.37 -1.99 8.26
C VAL A 46 1.10 -3.24 7.43
N VAL A 47 -0.12 -3.74 7.54
CA VAL A 47 -0.62 -4.85 6.72
C VAL A 47 -1.42 -4.28 5.55
N GLY A 48 -1.19 -4.80 4.36
CA GLY A 48 -2.02 -4.57 3.18
C GLY A 48 -2.51 -5.86 2.57
N ILE A 49 -3.50 -5.75 1.70
CA ILE A 49 -4.22 -6.90 1.14
C ILE A 49 -4.34 -6.77 -0.39
N TYR A 50 -4.10 -7.88 -1.08
CA TYR A 50 -4.37 -8.03 -2.51
C TYR A 50 -5.86 -8.22 -2.74
N MET A 51 -6.45 -7.39 -3.59
CA MET A 51 -7.88 -7.47 -3.91
C MET A 51 -8.23 -8.69 -4.77
N ASP A 52 -7.25 -9.26 -5.49
CA ASP A 52 -7.44 -10.44 -6.33
C ASP A 52 -7.84 -11.70 -5.54
N ASP A 53 -7.18 -11.94 -4.41
CA ASP A 53 -7.27 -13.22 -3.69
C ASP A 53 -7.24 -13.09 -2.16
N ASN A 54 -7.32 -11.85 -1.64
CA ASN A 54 -7.27 -11.54 -0.22
C ASN A 54 -5.98 -11.99 0.49
N THR A 55 -4.89 -12.24 -0.26
CA THR A 55 -3.59 -12.48 0.38
C THR A 55 -3.04 -11.20 1.00
N GLU A 56 -2.40 -11.35 2.15
CA GLU A 56 -1.86 -10.23 2.93
C GLU A 56 -0.34 -10.10 2.78
N ILE A 57 0.16 -8.88 2.88
CA ILE A 57 1.59 -8.59 3.03
C ILE A 57 1.81 -7.57 4.14
N GLU A 58 2.99 -7.61 4.73
CA GLU A 58 3.41 -6.66 5.75
C GLU A 58 4.57 -5.81 5.23
N VAL A 59 4.47 -4.49 5.41
CA VAL A 59 5.46 -3.51 4.98
C VAL A 59 5.75 -2.55 6.13
N VAL A 60 7.03 -2.20 6.31
CA VAL A 60 7.42 -1.09 7.20
C VAL A 60 7.50 0.17 6.37
N SER A 61 6.67 1.17 6.68
CA SER A 61 6.68 2.44 5.95
C SER A 61 7.99 3.20 6.19
N ARG A 62 8.58 3.75 5.14
CA ARG A 62 9.81 4.53 5.20
C ARG A 62 9.57 6.04 5.25
N GLY A 63 8.33 6.45 5.01
CA GLY A 63 7.87 7.84 5.11
C GLY A 63 6.48 7.95 5.72
N GLU A 64 6.02 9.18 5.92
CA GLU A 64 4.61 9.45 6.22
C GLU A 64 3.81 9.35 4.92
N ILE A 65 2.73 8.56 4.92
CA ILE A 65 1.91 8.31 3.73
C ILE A 65 0.47 8.74 4.03
N PRO A 66 -0.02 9.82 3.40
CA PRO A 66 -1.40 10.26 3.54
C PRO A 66 -2.43 9.22 3.05
N LEU A 67 -3.68 9.34 3.51
CA LEU A 67 -4.80 8.60 2.97
C LEU A 67 -4.88 8.75 1.43
N GLY A 68 -5.09 7.64 0.72
CA GLY A 68 -5.21 7.60 -0.74
C GLY A 68 -3.88 7.71 -1.49
N HIS A 69 -2.77 7.95 -0.79
CA HIS A 69 -1.44 7.95 -1.37
C HIS A 69 -0.87 6.54 -1.42
N LYS A 70 0.32 6.38 -2.03
CA LYS A 70 0.84 5.05 -2.33
C LYS A 70 2.07 4.70 -1.49
N ILE A 71 2.20 3.43 -1.18
CA ILE A 71 3.38 2.80 -0.58
C ILE A 71 4.03 1.88 -1.61
N SER A 72 5.36 1.91 -1.74
CA SER A 72 6.09 1.01 -2.63
C SER A 72 6.10 -0.42 -2.09
N LEU A 73 5.89 -1.40 -2.97
CA LEU A 73 5.91 -2.83 -2.63
C LEU A 73 7.16 -3.55 -3.14
N VAL A 74 8.00 -2.84 -3.88
CA VAL A 74 9.19 -3.37 -4.54
C VAL A 74 10.32 -2.36 -4.50
N ASN A 75 11.55 -2.83 -4.71
CA ASN A 75 12.67 -1.94 -5.02
C ASN A 75 12.68 -1.64 -6.51
N LEU A 76 12.91 -0.38 -6.88
CA LEU A 76 13.02 0.05 -8.27
C LEU A 76 14.15 1.05 -8.41
N GLU A 77 14.97 0.93 -9.44
CA GLU A 77 15.94 1.96 -9.80
C GLU A 77 15.24 3.17 -10.43
N GLU A 78 15.93 4.31 -10.51
CA GLU A 78 15.46 5.47 -11.28
C GLU A 78 15.20 5.09 -12.76
N GLY A 79 14.10 5.57 -13.33
CA GLY A 79 13.69 5.29 -14.70
C GLY A 79 13.01 3.93 -14.92
N ALA A 80 12.91 3.09 -13.88
CA ALA A 80 12.23 1.80 -13.97
C ALA A 80 10.71 1.95 -14.18
N PRO A 81 10.06 1.01 -14.90
CA PRO A 81 8.61 1.05 -15.10
C PRO A 81 7.85 0.84 -13.79
N VAL A 82 6.81 1.64 -13.57
CA VAL A 82 5.89 1.53 -12.43
C VAL A 82 4.61 0.83 -12.88
N LEU A 83 4.27 -0.28 -12.23
CA LEU A 83 3.04 -1.03 -12.50
C LEU A 83 1.98 -0.76 -11.43
N LYS A 84 0.75 -0.47 -11.89
CA LYS A 84 -0.44 -0.38 -11.04
C LYS A 84 -1.65 -0.77 -11.91
N TYR A 85 -2.60 -1.51 -11.34
CA TYR A 85 -3.73 -2.06 -12.11
C TYR A 85 -3.25 -3.01 -13.23
N GLY A 86 -2.14 -3.71 -13.01
CA GLY A 86 -1.59 -4.65 -14.00
C GLY A 86 -1.02 -3.99 -15.26
N VAL A 87 -0.95 -2.65 -15.31
CA VAL A 87 -0.45 -1.90 -16.46
C VAL A 87 0.65 -0.92 -16.05
N LYS A 88 1.48 -0.52 -17.02
CA LYS A 88 2.49 0.52 -16.83
C LYS A 88 1.82 1.88 -16.70
N VAL A 89 1.95 2.51 -15.54
CA VAL A 89 1.39 3.84 -15.26
C VAL A 89 2.44 4.97 -15.37
N GLY A 90 3.72 4.62 -15.39
CA GLY A 90 4.80 5.60 -15.49
C GLY A 90 6.17 5.00 -15.32
N VAL A 91 7.11 5.87 -14.98
CA VAL A 91 8.47 5.52 -14.56
C VAL A 91 8.83 6.25 -13.27
N THR A 92 9.69 5.65 -12.46
CA THR A 92 10.28 6.28 -11.29
C THR A 92 11.17 7.47 -11.70
N THR A 93 11.22 8.53 -10.90
CA THR A 93 12.15 9.66 -11.10
C THR A 93 13.30 9.68 -10.09
N GLU A 94 13.33 8.69 -9.21
CA GLU A 94 14.38 8.39 -8.24
C GLU A 94 14.28 6.90 -7.91
N ALA A 95 15.30 6.32 -7.26
CA ALA A 95 15.21 4.94 -6.79
C ALA A 95 14.22 4.81 -5.61
N TRP A 96 13.52 3.67 -5.54
CA TRP A 96 12.61 3.31 -4.46
C TRP A 96 13.07 2.06 -3.75
N GLU A 97 12.81 2.01 -2.45
CA GLU A 97 12.80 0.82 -1.63
C GLU A 97 11.37 0.43 -1.23
N VAL A 98 11.15 -0.85 -0.88
CA VAL A 98 9.90 -1.31 -0.26
C VAL A 98 9.55 -0.42 0.94
N GLY A 99 8.32 0.07 0.98
CA GLY A 99 7.83 0.95 2.04
C GLY A 99 7.98 2.45 1.78
N ASP A 100 8.65 2.87 0.69
CA ASP A 100 8.75 4.29 0.35
C ASP A 100 7.39 4.91 0.00
N TYR A 101 7.28 6.22 0.26
CA TYR A 101 6.12 7.01 -0.11
C TYR A 101 6.13 7.30 -1.62
N VAL A 102 5.07 6.91 -2.31
CA VAL A 102 4.95 7.06 -3.76
C VAL A 102 3.82 8.03 -4.16
N HIS A 103 4.18 9.09 -4.88
CA HIS A 103 3.24 10.09 -5.40
C HIS A 103 3.74 10.75 -6.68
N THR A 104 3.11 11.85 -7.09
CA THR A 104 3.44 12.59 -8.32
C THR A 104 4.82 13.24 -8.29
N HIS A 105 5.43 13.44 -7.12
CA HIS A 105 6.78 14.00 -7.01
C HIS A 105 7.87 13.00 -7.42
N ASN A 106 7.60 11.69 -7.32
CA ASN A 106 8.56 10.64 -7.61
C ASN A 106 8.12 9.64 -8.71
N ILE A 107 7.03 9.96 -9.41
CA ILE A 107 6.59 9.27 -10.63
C ILE A 107 6.45 10.28 -11.77
N LYS A 108 7.02 9.93 -12.92
CA LYS A 108 6.66 10.53 -14.20
C LYS A 108 5.64 9.65 -14.93
N THR A 109 4.42 10.15 -15.09
CA THR A 109 3.31 9.42 -15.73
C THR A 109 3.66 9.07 -17.18
N ALA A 110 3.28 7.87 -17.60
CA ALA A 110 3.31 7.49 -19.00
C ALA A 110 2.33 8.43 -19.76
N ARG A 111 2.84 9.22 -20.70
CA ARG A 111 1.97 10.01 -21.58
C ARG A 111 1.31 9.05 -22.58
N TRP A 112 0.00 9.20 -22.73
CA TRP A 112 -0.80 8.57 -23.77
C TRP A 112 -0.54 9.24 -25.12
#